data_AF-A0A920TQE4-F1
#
_entry.id   AF-A0A920TQE4-F1
#
_cell.length_a   1.000
_cell.length_b   1.000
_cell.length_c   1.000
_cell.angle_alpha   90.00
_cell.angle_beta   90.00
_cell.angle_gamma   90.00
#
_symmetry.space_group_name_H-M   'P 1'
#
loop_
_entity.id
_entity.type
_entity.pdbx_description
1 polymer ?
#
loop_
_entity_poly.entity_id
_entity_poly.type
_entity_poly.pdbx_seq_one_letter_code
_entity_poly.pdbx_strand_id
1 'polypeptide(L)'
;MVKDILRFNRDAKVFLKNSVEEITFGDFLNRGGYSNSLKNDYALPMASAIWSAKSNVIENANFRFFAQFFENHGMLNLNDRPQWRVIKGGSRQYVSKLINFFKKVASALIRL
;
A
#
# COMPACT_ATOMS: atom_id res chain seq x y z
N MET A 1 19.49 10.66 1.46
CA MET A 1 18.62 9.66 2.11
C MET A 1 17.45 10.27 2.87
N VAL A 2 17.56 10.70 4.14
CA VAL A 2 16.38 11.12 4.92
C VAL A 2 15.59 12.25 4.25
N LYS A 3 16.28 13.28 3.76
CA LYS A 3 15.66 14.37 2.97
C LYS A 3 14.94 13.85 1.73
N ASP A 4 15.49 12.83 1.06
CA ASP A 4 14.88 12.21 -0.12
C ASP A 4 13.61 11.44 0.26
N ILE A 5 13.58 10.78 1.42
CA ILE A 5 12.39 10.07 1.93
C ILE A 5 11.27 11.08 2.17
N LEU A 6 11.58 12.21 2.83
CA LEU A 6 10.60 13.26 3.08
C LEU A 6 10.05 13.87 1.78
N ARG A 7 10.93 14.08 0.79
CA ARG A 7 10.55 14.56 -0.54
C ARG A 7 9.67 13.54 -1.27
N PHE A 8 10.10 12.28 -1.32
CA PHE A 8 9.36 11.18 -1.93
C PHE A 8 7.95 11.05 -1.35
N ASN A 9 7.81 11.10 -0.02
CA ASN A 9 6.50 11.00 0.63
C ASN A 9 5.58 12.16 0.25
N ARG A 10 6.11 13.38 0.16
CA ARG A 10 5.35 14.56 -0.27
C ARG A 10 4.93 14.43 -1.73
N ASP A 11 5.88 14.11 -2.60
CA ASP A 11 5.67 14.07 -4.05
C ASP A 11 4.73 12.93 -4.43
N ALA A 12 4.78 11.79 -3.73
CA ALA A 12 3.83 10.68 -3.89
C ALA A 12 2.39 11.10 -3.57
N LYS A 13 2.17 11.88 -2.50
CA LYS A 13 0.84 12.44 -2.18
C LYS A 13 0.35 13.42 -3.23
N VAL A 14 1.24 14.30 -3.71
CA VAL A 14 0.95 15.25 -4.78
C VAL A 14 0.57 14.51 -6.06
N PHE A 15 1.31 13.46 -6.42
CA PHE A 15 1.03 12.61 -7.58
C PHE A 15 -0.35 11.94 -7.47
N LEU A 16 -0.70 11.37 -6.31
CA LEU A 16 -2.01 10.76 -6.10
C LEU A 16 -3.15 11.75 -6.28
N LYS A 17 -2.99 12.99 -5.79
CA LYS A 17 -4.03 14.02 -5.83
C LYS A 17 -4.19 14.67 -7.20
N ASN A 18 -3.10 14.92 -7.92
CA ASN A 18 -3.09 15.82 -9.06
C ASN A 18 -2.85 15.14 -10.41
N SER A 19 -2.46 13.87 -10.43
CA SER A 19 -2.17 13.13 -11.65
C SER A 19 -3.19 12.01 -11.85
N VAL A 20 -3.43 11.65 -13.11
CA VAL A 20 -4.09 10.41 -13.54
C VAL A 20 -3.15 9.54 -14.38
N GLU A 21 -1.87 9.92 -14.47
CA GLU A 21 -0.89 9.19 -15.26
C GLU A 21 -0.64 7.78 -14.71
N GLU A 22 -0.40 6.87 -15.63
CA GLU A 22 0.11 5.52 -15.35
C GLU A 22 1.59 5.47 -15.73
N ILE A 23 2.45 5.61 -14.73
CA ILE A 23 3.90 5.53 -14.88
C ILE A 23 4.44 4.41 -14.01
N THR A 24 5.59 3.85 -14.40
CA THR A 24 6.25 2.85 -13.58
C THR A 24 6.81 3.46 -12.30
N PHE A 25 7.06 2.64 -11.27
CA PHE A 25 7.77 3.09 -10.07
C PHE A 25 9.14 3.67 -10.44
N GLY A 26 9.87 3.00 -11.33
CA GLY A 26 11.15 3.47 -11.87
C GLY A 26 11.04 4.85 -12.53
N ASP A 27 10.03 5.08 -13.38
CA ASP A 27 9.81 6.37 -14.02
C ASP A 27 9.54 7.48 -13.01
N PHE A 28 8.70 7.22 -12.01
CA PHE A 28 8.46 8.20 -10.94
C PHE A 28 9.76 8.56 -10.21
N LEU A 29 10.59 7.57 -9.90
CA LEU A 29 11.86 7.78 -9.22
C LEU A 29 12.87 8.55 -10.08
N ASN A 30 12.95 8.21 -11.37
CA ASN A 30 13.86 8.86 -12.31
C ASN A 30 13.43 10.30 -12.58
N ARG A 31 12.14 10.54 -12.83
CA ARG A 31 11.56 11.88 -13.05
C ARG A 31 11.75 12.79 -11.83
N GLY A 32 11.60 12.24 -10.63
CA GLY A 32 11.81 12.98 -9.38
C GLY A 32 13.27 13.22 -9.01
N GLY A 33 14.24 12.70 -9.79
CA GLY A 33 15.67 12.89 -9.56
C GLY A 33 16.12 12.49 -8.15
N TYR A 34 15.61 11.37 -7.63
CA TYR A 34 15.98 10.89 -6.29
C TYR A 34 17.34 10.20 -6.30
N SER A 35 17.99 10.21 -5.13
CA SER A 35 19.28 9.55 -4.96
C SER A 35 19.19 8.03 -5.18
N ASN A 36 20.27 7.43 -5.68
CA ASN A 36 20.39 5.97 -5.79
C ASN A 36 20.15 5.27 -4.46
N SER A 37 20.56 5.89 -3.35
CA SER A 37 20.32 5.34 -2.03
C SER A 37 18.81 5.30 -1.71
N LEU A 38 18.04 6.37 -1.98
CA LEU A 38 16.58 6.30 -1.82
C LEU A 38 15.99 5.16 -2.65
N LYS A 39 16.38 5.06 -3.92
CA LYS A 39 15.85 4.07 -4.85
C LYS A 39 16.17 2.63 -4.40
N ASN A 40 17.45 2.35 -4.16
CA ASN A 40 17.97 0.99 -3.99
C ASN A 40 17.95 0.48 -2.54
N ASP A 41 17.92 1.39 -1.55
CA ASP A 41 17.99 1.01 -0.13
C ASP A 41 16.67 1.26 0.61
N TYR A 42 15.75 2.03 0.03
CA TYR A 42 14.48 2.41 0.67
C TYR A 42 13.25 2.08 -0.18
N ALA A 43 13.02 2.78 -1.28
CA ALA A 43 11.74 2.75 -2.01
C ALA A 43 11.45 1.38 -2.64
N LEU A 44 12.39 0.85 -3.44
CA LEU A 44 12.20 -0.44 -4.08
C LEU A 44 12.26 -1.60 -3.07
N PRO A 45 13.23 -1.69 -2.14
CA PRO A 45 13.24 -2.75 -1.13
C PRO A 45 11.99 -2.78 -0.24
N MET A 46 11.47 -1.61 0.14
CA MET A 46 10.25 -1.52 0.95
C MET A 46 9.05 -2.13 0.24
N ALA A 47 8.83 -1.80 -1.03
CA ALA A 47 7.77 -2.42 -1.83
C ALA A 47 8.05 -3.92 -2.08
N SER A 48 9.28 -4.28 -2.42
CA SER A 48 9.68 -5.68 -2.62
C SER A 48 9.36 -6.55 -1.40
N ALA A 49 9.60 -6.04 -0.19
CA ALA A 49 9.31 -6.75 1.06
C ALA A 49 7.79 -6.94 1.30
N ILE A 50 6.96 -5.95 0.94
CA ILE A 50 5.50 -6.04 1.15
C ILE A 50 4.85 -7.05 0.20
N TRP A 51 5.30 -7.08 -1.06
CA TRP A 51 4.72 -7.95 -2.10
C TRP A 51 5.52 -9.22 -2.37
N SER A 52 6.58 -9.49 -1.59
CA SER A 52 7.47 -10.64 -1.78
C SER A 52 7.93 -10.79 -3.25
N ALA A 53 8.27 -9.66 -3.88
CA ALA A 53 8.62 -9.56 -5.29
C ALA A 53 10.03 -9.00 -5.48
N LYS A 54 10.68 -9.31 -6.60
CA LYS A 54 12.01 -8.78 -6.93
C LYS A 54 11.93 -7.28 -7.21
N SER A 55 12.95 -6.52 -6.82
CA SER A 55 12.98 -5.06 -7.02
C SER A 55 12.83 -4.62 -8.48
N ASN A 56 13.34 -5.40 -9.45
CA ASN A 56 13.14 -5.10 -10.87
C ASN A 56 11.68 -5.29 -11.32
N VAL A 57 10.92 -6.20 -10.69
CA VAL A 57 9.48 -6.35 -10.95
C VAL A 57 8.72 -5.15 -10.37
N ILE A 58 9.04 -4.75 -9.14
CA ILE A 58 8.48 -3.56 -8.50
C ILE A 58 8.77 -2.30 -9.33
N GLU A 59 10.02 -2.14 -9.78
CA GLU A 59 10.47 -0.97 -10.53
C GLU A 59 9.66 -0.76 -11.82
N ASN A 60 9.28 -1.85 -12.50
CA ASN A 60 8.51 -1.81 -13.74
C ASN A 60 6.98 -1.81 -13.53
N ALA A 61 6.50 -1.93 -12.29
CA ALA A 61 5.08 -1.94 -11.98
C ALA A 61 4.52 -0.52 -11.81
N ASN A 62 3.19 -0.36 -11.95
CA ASN A 62 2.50 0.93 -11.88
C ASN A 62 2.71 1.59 -10.51
N PHE A 63 3.30 2.80 -10.49
CA PHE A 63 3.60 3.54 -9.27
C PHE A 63 2.37 3.87 -8.43
N ARG A 64 1.24 4.20 -9.07
CA ARG A 64 0.00 4.60 -8.37
C ARG A 64 -0.47 3.53 -7.41
N PHE A 65 -0.34 2.25 -7.80
CA PHE A 65 -0.70 1.12 -6.95
C PHE A 65 0.06 1.14 -5.62
N PHE A 66 1.38 1.34 -5.67
CA PHE A 66 2.22 1.41 -4.47
C PHE A 66 1.96 2.68 -3.66
N ALA A 67 1.87 3.84 -4.33
CA ALA A 67 1.61 5.11 -3.68
C ALA A 67 0.29 5.06 -2.89
N GLN A 68 -0.77 4.52 -3.49
CA GLN A 68 -2.07 4.40 -2.82
C GLN A 68 -2.00 3.46 -1.61
N PHE A 69 -1.29 2.34 -1.73
CA PHE A 69 -1.06 1.45 -0.59
C PHE A 69 -0.31 2.18 0.53
N PHE A 70 0.79 2.88 0.22
CA PHE A 70 1.56 3.61 1.22
C PHE A 70 0.74 4.69 1.92
N GLU A 71 -0.12 5.40 1.18
CA GLU A 71 -1.02 6.39 1.75
C GLU A 71 -2.06 5.76 2.69
N ASN A 72 -2.74 4.71 2.23
CA ASN A 72 -3.78 4.02 3.01
C ASN A 72 -3.25 3.43 4.33
N HIS A 73 -1.96 3.08 4.38
CA HIS A 73 -1.30 2.51 5.55
C HIS A 73 -0.51 3.55 6.37
N GLY A 74 -0.61 4.84 6.02
CA GLY A 74 0.07 5.92 6.72
C GLY A 74 1.60 5.91 6.59
N MET A 75 2.14 5.18 5.61
CA MET A 75 3.58 5.07 5.38
C MET A 75 4.17 6.36 4.79
N LEU A 76 3.34 7.17 4.12
CA LEU A 76 3.72 8.51 3.65
C LEU A 76 3.60 9.59 4.74
N ASN A 77 3.16 9.23 5.97
CA ASN A 77 2.95 10.15 7.08
C ASN A 77 4.15 10.17 8.05
N LEU A 78 4.50 11.37 8.49
CA LEU A 78 5.51 11.60 9.54
C LEU A 78 4.87 11.57 10.93
N ASN A 79 3.71 12.22 11.06
CA ASN A 79 2.92 12.32 12.28
C ASN A 79 1.57 11.61 12.08
N ASP A 80 0.81 11.41 13.16
CA ASP A 80 -0.57 10.91 13.12
C ASP A 80 -0.73 9.59 12.35
N ARG A 81 0.21 8.66 12.57
CA ARG A 81 0.13 7.32 11.97
C ARG A 81 -1.07 6.56 12.51
N PRO A 82 -1.78 5.80 11.66
CA PRO A 82 -2.96 5.05 12.09
C PRO A 82 -2.57 4.05 13.18
N GLN A 83 -3.39 3.98 14.23
CA GLN A 83 -3.27 2.94 15.23
C GLN A 83 -3.81 1.63 14.67
N TRP A 84 -2.93 0.65 14.52
CA TRP A 84 -3.29 -0.67 14.00
C TRP A 84 -4.04 -1.46 15.05
N ARG A 85 -5.30 -1.76 14.78
CA ARG A 85 -6.14 -2.57 15.67
C ARG A 85 -6.07 -4.03 15.26
N VAL A 86 -6.06 -4.90 16.25
CA VAL A 86 -6.15 -6.35 16.05
C VAL A 86 -7.46 -6.89 16.61
N ILE A 87 -7.93 -7.98 16.03
CA ILE A 87 -9.08 -8.71 16.57
C ILE A 87 -8.57 -9.64 17.67
N LYS A 88 -9.09 -9.49 18.89
CA LYS A 88 -8.82 -10.42 20.00
C LYS A 88 -9.22 -11.82 19.57
N GLY A 89 -8.30 -12.78 19.66
CA GLY A 89 -8.52 -14.16 19.17
C GLY A 89 -8.23 -14.38 17.69
N GLY A 90 -7.62 -13.40 16.99
CA GLY A 90 -7.07 -13.55 15.65
C GLY A 90 -8.06 -13.32 14.49
N SER A 91 -7.53 -13.34 13.27
CA SER A 91 -8.27 -13.12 12.02
C SER A 91 -9.40 -14.14 11.80
N ARG A 92 -9.27 -15.36 12.33
CA ARG A 92 -10.30 -16.40 12.22
C ARG A 92 -11.69 -15.95 12.73
N GLN A 93 -11.72 -14.99 13.67
CA GLN A 93 -12.97 -14.49 14.24
C GLN A 93 -13.89 -13.82 13.22
N TYR A 94 -13.37 -13.05 12.26
CA TYR A 94 -14.23 -12.42 11.25
C TYR A 94 -14.76 -13.46 10.25
N VAL A 95 -13.93 -14.45 9.88
CA VAL A 95 -14.34 -15.55 8.98
C VAL A 95 -15.51 -16.32 9.58
N SER A 96 -15.43 -16.69 10.86
CA SER A 96 -16.52 -17.38 11.56
C SER A 96 -17.81 -16.56 11.57
N LYS A 97 -17.74 -15.24 11.82
CA LYS A 97 -18.92 -14.36 11.79
C LYS A 97 -19.52 -14.24 10.39
N LEU A 98 -18.68 -14.09 9.37
CA LEU A 98 -19.10 -13.95 7.98
C LEU A 98 -19.80 -15.22 7.48
N ILE A 99 -19.24 -16.40 7.74
CA ILE A 99 -19.87 -17.68 7.38
C ILE A 99 -21.22 -17.86 8.10
N ASN A 100 -21.30 -17.52 9.39
CA ASN A 100 -22.54 -17.62 10.15
C ASN A 100 -23.63 -16.70 9.60
N PHE A 101 -23.28 -15.50 9.13
CA PHE A 101 -24.21 -14.60 8.45
C PHE A 101 -24.78 -15.26 7.17
N PHE A 102 -23.92 -15.78 6.30
CA PHE A 102 -24.36 -16.43 5.07
C PHE A 102 -25.23 -17.67 5.31
N LYS A 103 -24.91 -18.48 6.33
CA LYS A 103 -25.74 -19.63 6.73
C LYS A 103 -27.15 -19.18 7.14
N LYS A 104 -27.27 -18.12 7.93
CA LYS A 104 -28.56 -17.57 8.36
C LYS A 104 -29.38 -17.05 7.18
N VAL A 105 -28.76 -16.30 6.27
CA VAL A 105 -29.43 -15.78 5.06
C VAL A 105 -29.92 -16.93 4.17
N ALA A 106 -29.08 -17.93 3.91
CA ALA A 106 -29.46 -19.10 3.13
C ALA A 106 -30.63 -19.88 3.77
N SER A 107 -30.61 -20.08 5.09
CA SER A 107 -31.72 -20.74 5.79
C SER A 107 -33.02 -19.95 5.79
N ALA A 108 -32.98 -18.62 5.72
CA ALA A 108 -34.17 -17.78 5.62
C ALA A 108 -34.78 -17.82 4.22
N LEU A 109 -33.94 -17.87 3.16
CA LEU A 109 -34.40 -17.94 1.78
C LEU A 109 -35.03 -19.28 1.40
N ILE A 110 -34.63 -20.39 2.04
CA ILE A 110 -35.21 -21.73 1.79
C ILE A 110 -36.56 -21.93 2.51
N ARG A 111 -36.96 -21.00 3.39
CA ARG A 111 -38.23 -21.06 4.15
C ARG A 111 -39.34 -20.18 3.57
N LEU A 112 -39.11 -19.55 2.42
CA LEU A 112 -40.10 -18.83 1.60
C LEU A 112 -40.47 -19.71 0.39
#